data_AF-A0A7V4WFA1-F1
#
_entry.id   AF-A0A7V4WFA1-F1
#
_cell.length_a   1.000
_cell.length_b   1.000
_cell.length_c   1.000
_cell.angle_alpha   90.00
_cell.angle_beta   90.00
_cell.angle_gamma   90.00
#
_symmetry.space_group_name_H-M   'P 1'
#
loop_
_entity.id
_entity.type
_entity.pdbx_description
1 polymer ?
#
loop_
_entity_poly.entity_id
_entity_poly.type
_entity_poly.pdbx_seq_one_letter_code
_entity_poly.pdbx_strand_id
1 'polypeptide(L)'
;MMMYEHFDGMLKGITEKLNKDPNGINARKKYVLELSRLGKKLYSKDENIAWCGVTAPFDLLSSMGVTSCFVEFVGAMLSSTQTAGFFFEEAEDSGFATDSCAYHRAVMGAVLKNAMPKPDFIIGTSSPCTAGLAVMENFANQHGFSWNIKTP
;
A
#
# COMPACT_ATOMS: atom_id res chain seq x y z
N MET A 1 11.10 -10.57 -3.37
CA MET A 1 11.28 -11.27 -4.67
C MET A 1 10.03 -12.05 -5.08
N MET A 2 9.42 -12.85 -4.19
CA MET A 2 8.18 -13.60 -4.49
C MET A 2 7.00 -12.71 -4.96
N MET A 3 6.82 -11.53 -4.36
CA MET A 3 5.70 -10.64 -4.69
C MET A 3 5.88 -9.89 -6.03
N TYR A 4 7.11 -9.52 -6.38
CA TYR A 4 7.41 -8.92 -7.69
C TYR A 4 7.04 -9.89 -8.83
N GLU A 5 7.52 -11.14 -8.74
CA GLU A 5 7.23 -12.18 -9.73
C GLU A 5 5.72 -12.46 -9.85
N HIS A 6 5.00 -12.43 -8.73
CA HIS A 6 3.55 -12.56 -8.73
C HIS A 6 2.88 -11.46 -9.56
N PHE A 7 3.19 -10.19 -9.31
CA PHE A 7 2.61 -9.07 -10.04
C PHE A 7 3.08 -8.99 -11.50
N ASP A 8 4.33 -9.33 -11.80
CA ASP A 8 4.84 -9.39 -13.17
C ASP A 8 4.17 -10.50 -13.99
N GLY A 9 3.96 -11.67 -13.39
CA GLY A 9 3.22 -12.77 -13.99
C GLY A 9 1.75 -12.41 -14.26
N MET A 10 1.07 -11.76 -13.30
CA MET A 10 -0.29 -11.26 -13.50
C MET A 10 -0.36 -10.24 -14.65
N LEU A 11 0.58 -9.28 -14.67
CA LEU A 11 0.65 -8.24 -15.70
C LEU A 11 0.81 -8.86 -17.10
N LYS A 12 1.75 -9.80 -17.27
CA LYS A 12 1.96 -10.53 -18.52
C LYS A 12 0.70 -11.27 -18.96
N GLY A 13 0.12 -12.08 -18.06
CA GLY A 13 -1.05 -12.90 -18.37
C GLY A 13 -2.29 -12.08 -18.74
N ILE A 14 -2.51 -10.92 -18.09
CA ILE A 14 -3.61 -10.02 -18.44
C ILE A 14 -3.36 -9.34 -19.77
N THR A 15 -2.14 -8.86 -20.00
CA THR A 15 -1.75 -8.21 -21.26
C THR A 15 -1.90 -9.16 -22.46
N GLU A 16 -1.45 -10.40 -22.33
CA GLU A 16 -1.65 -11.43 -23.37
C GLU A 16 -3.12 -11.69 -23.68
N LYS A 17 -3.97 -11.77 -22.66
CA LYS A 17 -5.43 -11.95 -22.84
C LYS A 17 -6.06 -10.75 -23.53
N LEU A 18 -5.64 -9.53 -23.20
CA LEU A 18 -6.14 -8.31 -23.83
C LEU A 18 -5.67 -8.18 -25.29
N ASN A 19 -4.45 -8.62 -25.61
CA ASN A 19 -3.96 -8.63 -26.99
C ASN A 19 -4.73 -9.62 -27.87
N LYS A 20 -5.20 -10.75 -27.30
CA LYS A 20 -6.01 -11.75 -28.02
C LYS A 20 -7.46 -11.30 -28.23
N ASP A 21 -8.02 -10.52 -27.32
CA ASP A 21 -9.38 -9.98 -27.40
C ASP A 21 -9.43 -8.52 -26.91
N PRO A 22 -9.13 -7.56 -27.80
CA PRO A 22 -9.14 -6.13 -27.46
C PRO A 22 -10.53 -5.61 -27.07
N ASN A 23 -11.60 -6.21 -27.60
CA ASN A 23 -12.98 -5.77 -27.38
C ASN A 23 -13.56 -6.32 -26.07
N GLY A 24 -12.98 -7.39 -25.51
CA GLY A 24 -13.39 -7.95 -24.22
C GLY A 24 -12.93 -7.17 -22.99
N ILE A 25 -12.39 -5.95 -23.14
CA ILE A 25 -11.93 -5.14 -22.01
C ILE A 25 -13.12 -4.55 -21.23
N ASN A 26 -13.15 -4.82 -19.92
CA ASN A 26 -14.17 -4.26 -19.02
C ASN A 26 -13.50 -3.58 -17.81
N ALA A 27 -14.29 -2.89 -16.99
CA ALA A 27 -13.78 -2.14 -15.83
C ALA A 27 -12.96 -3.01 -14.88
N ARG A 28 -13.39 -4.26 -14.64
CA ARG A 28 -12.66 -5.21 -13.79
C ARG A 28 -11.30 -5.57 -14.38
N LYS A 29 -11.22 -5.87 -15.67
CA LYS A 29 -9.93 -6.18 -16.34
C LYS A 29 -8.99 -4.97 -16.31
N LYS A 30 -9.50 -3.76 -16.55
CA LYS A 30 -8.71 -2.52 -16.42
C LYS A 30 -8.19 -2.32 -15.00
N TYR A 31 -9.05 -2.49 -14.00
CA TYR A 31 -8.67 -2.38 -12.60
C TYR A 31 -7.58 -3.38 -12.21
N VAL A 32 -7.73 -4.66 -12.56
CA VAL A 32 -6.73 -5.69 -12.25
C VAL A 32 -5.43 -5.44 -13.02
N LEU A 33 -5.49 -4.92 -14.25
CA LEU A 33 -4.31 -4.53 -15.02
C LEU A 33 -3.53 -3.43 -14.30
N GLU A 34 -4.19 -2.34 -13.90
CA GLU A 34 -3.52 -1.23 -13.20
C GLU A 34 -3.03 -1.65 -11.80
N LEU A 35 -3.79 -2.48 -11.09
CA LEU A 35 -3.33 -3.07 -9.83
C LEU A 35 -2.08 -3.93 -10.02
N SER A 36 -2.01 -4.72 -11.10
CA SER A 36 -0.84 -5.53 -11.41
C SER A 36 0.38 -4.66 -11.75
N ARG A 37 0.18 -3.56 -12.47
CA ARG A 37 1.25 -2.58 -12.75
C ARG A 37 1.75 -1.91 -11.48
N LEU A 38 0.83 -1.41 -10.65
CA LEU A 38 1.17 -0.76 -9.39
C LEU A 38 1.91 -1.72 -8.46
N GLY A 39 1.39 -2.94 -8.28
CA GLY A 39 2.04 -3.98 -7.48
C GLY A 39 3.44 -4.30 -8.01
N LYS A 40 3.61 -4.48 -9.32
CA LYS A 40 4.93 -4.72 -9.90
C LYS A 40 5.91 -3.59 -9.56
N LYS A 41 5.49 -2.32 -9.69
CA LYS A 41 6.32 -1.16 -9.36
C LYS A 41 6.66 -1.10 -7.87
N LEU A 42 5.67 -1.25 -6.99
CA LEU A 42 5.86 -1.21 -5.53
C LEU A 42 6.84 -2.27 -5.00
N TYR A 43 6.98 -3.40 -5.70
CA TYR A 43 7.91 -4.47 -5.32
C TYR A 43 9.18 -4.52 -6.20
N SER A 44 9.40 -3.50 -7.05
CA SER A 44 10.63 -3.32 -7.82
C SER A 44 11.72 -2.69 -6.96
N LYS A 45 13.00 -2.95 -7.30
CA LYS A 45 14.15 -2.31 -6.63
C LYS A 45 14.55 -0.97 -7.24
N ASP A 46 14.05 -0.68 -8.44
CA ASP A 46 14.46 0.49 -9.23
C ASP A 46 13.49 1.67 -9.08
N GLU A 47 12.48 1.53 -8.23
CA GLU A 47 11.42 2.52 -8.04
C GLU A 47 11.66 3.32 -6.76
N ASN A 48 11.39 4.64 -6.80
CA ASN A 48 11.31 5.48 -5.61
C ASN A 48 9.89 5.33 -5.02
N ILE A 49 9.78 4.71 -3.85
CA ILE A 49 8.51 4.29 -3.26
C ILE A 49 8.07 5.26 -2.15
N ALA A 50 6.84 5.76 -2.28
CA ALA A 50 6.16 6.54 -1.24
C ALA A 50 4.92 5.82 -0.71
N TRP A 51 4.87 5.60 0.61
CA TRP A 51 3.61 5.25 1.28
C TRP A 51 2.92 6.52 1.75
N CYS A 52 1.64 6.66 1.38
CA CYS A 52 0.87 7.90 1.56
C CYS A 52 -0.43 7.66 2.35
N GLY A 53 -1.02 8.73 2.89
CA GLY A 53 -2.45 8.74 3.19
C GLY A 53 -3.29 8.91 1.90
N VAL A 54 -4.55 8.51 1.93
CA VAL A 54 -5.43 8.50 0.74
C VAL A 54 -5.67 9.87 0.10
N THR A 55 -5.41 10.98 0.80
CA THR A 55 -5.57 12.33 0.24
C THR A 55 -4.25 12.97 -0.20
N ALA A 56 -3.18 12.19 -0.35
CA ALA A 56 -1.91 12.70 -0.88
C ALA A 56 -2.06 13.13 -2.36
N PRO A 57 -1.24 14.08 -2.84
CA PRO A 57 -1.31 14.57 -4.21
C PRO A 57 -0.63 13.58 -5.19
N PHE A 58 -1.30 12.45 -5.50
CA PHE A 58 -0.73 11.38 -6.33
C PHE A 58 -0.30 11.82 -7.73
N ASP A 59 -1.02 12.77 -8.35
CA ASP A 59 -0.65 13.29 -9.68
C ASP A 59 0.70 14.01 -9.64
N LEU A 60 0.97 14.78 -8.57
CA LEU A 60 2.25 15.43 -8.36
C LEU A 60 3.36 14.39 -8.17
N LEU A 61 3.14 13.40 -7.31
CA LEU A 61 4.11 12.32 -7.07
C LEU A 61 4.43 11.55 -8.36
N SER A 62 3.41 11.20 -9.13
CA SER A 62 3.55 10.55 -10.43
C SER A 62 4.39 11.40 -11.41
N SER A 63 4.12 12.71 -11.48
CA SER A 63 4.90 13.64 -12.33
C SER A 63 6.37 13.75 -11.92
N MET A 64 6.68 13.48 -10.64
CA MET A 64 8.04 13.45 -10.10
C MET A 64 8.72 12.08 -10.27
N GLY A 65 8.05 11.11 -10.91
CA GLY A 65 8.57 9.75 -11.07
C GLY A 65 8.57 8.93 -9.78
N VAL A 66 7.69 9.27 -8.82
CA VAL A 66 7.52 8.53 -7.57
C VAL A 66 6.43 7.49 -7.74
N THR A 67 6.73 6.24 -7.40
CA THR A 67 5.73 5.19 -7.25
C THR A 67 5.10 5.29 -5.87
N SER A 68 3.86 5.75 -5.83
CA SER A 68 3.13 6.00 -4.58
C SER A 68 1.89 5.14 -4.44
N CYS A 69 1.58 4.72 -3.21
CA CYS A 69 0.34 4.04 -2.87
C CYS A 69 -0.14 4.47 -1.48
N PHE A 70 -1.46 4.56 -1.30
CA PHE A 70 -2.02 4.87 0.01
C PHE A 70 -2.20 3.63 0.86
N VAL A 71 -1.92 3.73 2.16
CA VAL A 71 -1.94 2.56 3.05
C VAL A 71 -3.34 1.96 3.22
N GLU A 72 -4.39 2.77 3.12
CA GLU A 72 -5.78 2.30 3.21
C GLU A 72 -6.15 1.38 2.04
N PHE A 73 -5.44 1.49 0.90
CA PHE A 73 -5.56 0.54 -0.20
C PHE A 73 -5.14 -0.86 0.24
N VAL A 74 -4.02 -0.97 0.96
CA VAL A 74 -3.53 -2.24 1.50
C VAL A 74 -4.53 -2.79 2.52
N GLY A 75 -5.03 -1.95 3.43
CA GLY A 75 -6.08 -2.34 4.38
C GLY A 75 -7.33 -2.91 3.69
N ALA A 76 -7.78 -2.28 2.60
CA ALA A 76 -8.90 -2.78 1.79
C ALA A 76 -8.56 -4.11 1.09
N MET A 77 -7.36 -4.26 0.55
CA MET A 77 -6.92 -5.50 -0.12
C MET A 77 -6.83 -6.67 0.87
N LEU A 78 -6.23 -6.46 2.04
CA LEU A 78 -6.14 -7.46 3.10
C LEU A 78 -7.54 -7.89 3.59
N SER A 79 -8.45 -6.92 3.72
CA SER A 79 -9.84 -7.19 4.09
C SER A 79 -10.58 -7.99 3.01
N SER A 80 -10.47 -7.58 1.74
CA SER A 80 -11.16 -8.23 0.61
C SER A 80 -10.67 -9.65 0.33
N THR A 81 -9.43 -9.95 0.68
CA THR A 81 -8.82 -11.29 0.55
C THR A 81 -9.01 -12.14 1.80
N GLN A 82 -9.71 -11.64 2.83
CA GLN A 82 -9.92 -12.32 4.11
C GLN A 82 -8.61 -12.67 4.83
N THR A 83 -7.55 -11.90 4.58
CA THR A 83 -6.23 -12.08 5.22
C THR A 83 -5.98 -11.09 6.36
N ALA A 84 -6.84 -10.08 6.52
CA ALA A 84 -6.70 -9.06 7.55
C ALA A 84 -6.59 -9.60 8.98
N GLY A 85 -7.29 -10.70 9.32
CA GLY A 85 -7.27 -11.30 10.66
C GLY A 85 -5.86 -11.68 11.12
N PHE A 86 -5.03 -12.24 10.23
CA PHE A 86 -3.64 -12.57 10.52
C PHE A 86 -2.80 -11.34 10.92
N PHE A 87 -3.14 -10.17 10.39
CA PHE A 87 -2.44 -8.92 10.70
C PHE A 87 -3.04 -8.19 11.89
N PHE A 88 -4.31 -8.44 12.25
CA PHE A 88 -4.90 -7.87 13.47
C PHE A 88 -4.17 -8.35 14.71
N GLU A 89 -3.93 -9.67 14.80
CA GLU A 89 -3.23 -10.26 15.95
C GLU A 89 -1.86 -9.61 16.18
N GLU A 90 -1.06 -9.44 15.13
CA GLU A 90 0.25 -8.78 15.24
C GLU A 90 0.14 -7.32 15.72
N ALA A 91 -0.82 -6.57 15.19
CA ALA A 91 -1.01 -5.18 15.60
C ALA A 91 -1.45 -5.11 17.07
N GLU A 92 -2.40 -5.95 17.48
CA GLU A 92 -2.94 -5.96 18.84
C GLU A 92 -1.89 -6.39 19.86
N ASP A 93 -1.09 -7.41 19.56
CA ASP A 93 0.03 -7.86 20.40
C ASP A 93 1.13 -6.78 20.55
N SER A 94 1.27 -5.90 19.55
CA SER A 94 2.18 -4.73 19.61
C SER A 94 1.63 -3.54 20.40
N GLY A 95 0.40 -3.64 20.92
CA GLY A 95 -0.26 -2.60 21.72
C GLY A 95 -1.21 -1.69 20.92
N PHE A 96 -1.55 -2.04 19.68
CA PHE A 96 -2.53 -1.30 18.89
C PHE A 96 -3.95 -1.56 19.41
N ALA A 97 -4.73 -0.50 19.64
CA ALA A 97 -6.04 -0.63 20.30
C ALA A 97 -7.06 -1.40 19.42
N THR A 98 -7.77 -2.35 20.01
CA THR A 98 -8.73 -3.24 19.31
C THR A 98 -9.98 -2.51 18.80
N ASP A 99 -10.29 -1.33 19.34
CA ASP A 99 -11.34 -0.43 18.88
C ASP A 99 -10.91 0.48 17.71
N SER A 100 -9.63 0.41 17.31
CA SER A 100 -9.13 1.12 16.14
C SER A 100 -9.73 0.61 14.83
N CYS A 101 -9.75 1.48 13.82
CA CYS A 101 -10.18 1.14 12.47
C CYS A 101 -9.50 -0.13 11.96
N ALA A 102 -10.29 -1.08 11.46
CA ALA A 102 -9.79 -2.36 10.96
C ALA A 102 -8.75 -2.20 9.84
N TYR A 103 -8.91 -1.22 8.94
CA TYR A 103 -7.91 -1.00 7.88
C TYR A 103 -6.55 -0.62 8.47
N HIS A 104 -6.54 0.30 9.43
CA HIS A 104 -5.32 0.74 10.10
C HIS A 104 -4.67 -0.37 10.92
N ARG A 105 -5.47 -1.19 11.62
CA ARG A 105 -4.95 -2.40 12.30
C ARG A 105 -4.31 -3.39 11.33
N ALA A 106 -4.98 -3.73 10.23
CA ALA A 106 -4.43 -4.63 9.22
C ALA A 106 -3.13 -4.10 8.61
N VAL A 107 -3.09 -2.80 8.29
CA VAL A 107 -1.88 -2.16 7.77
C VAL A 107 -0.74 -2.23 8.79
N MET A 108 -0.99 -1.86 10.04
CA MET A 108 0.07 -1.88 11.06
C MET A 108 0.62 -3.29 11.29
N GLY A 109 -0.24 -4.30 11.34
CA GLY A 109 0.22 -5.69 11.40
C GLY A 109 1.04 -6.08 10.16
N ALA A 110 0.62 -5.66 8.97
CA ALA A 110 1.38 -5.92 7.74
C ALA A 110 2.75 -5.23 7.73
N VAL A 111 2.84 -4.01 8.27
CA VAL A 111 4.10 -3.29 8.47
C VAL A 111 5.01 -4.04 9.45
N LEU A 112 4.49 -4.43 10.61
CA LEU A 112 5.24 -5.16 11.65
C LEU A 112 5.75 -6.53 11.15
N LYS A 113 4.95 -7.24 10.36
CA LYS A 113 5.33 -8.49 9.70
C LYS A 113 6.27 -8.30 8.49
N ASN A 114 6.66 -7.07 8.14
CA ASN A 114 7.44 -6.76 6.93
C ASN A 114 6.77 -7.28 5.62
N ALA A 115 5.43 -7.30 5.59
CA ALA A 115 4.65 -7.74 4.43
C ALA A 115 4.48 -6.63 3.38
N MET A 116 4.81 -5.39 3.73
CA MET A 116 4.82 -4.24 2.82
C MET A 116 6.27 -3.92 2.39
N PRO A 117 6.49 -3.48 1.13
CA PRO A 117 7.80 -3.05 0.68
C PRO A 117 8.26 -1.83 1.48
N LYS A 118 9.56 -1.79 1.79
CA LYS A 118 10.19 -0.67 2.48
C LYS A 118 10.02 0.60 1.64
N PRO A 119 9.45 1.69 2.18
CA PRO A 119 9.40 2.98 1.49
C PRO A 119 10.77 3.66 1.44
N ASP A 120 10.93 4.59 0.51
CA ASP A 120 12.00 5.60 0.52
C ASP A 120 11.60 6.83 1.34
N PHE A 121 10.30 7.17 1.34
CA PHE A 121 9.73 8.19 2.20
C PHE A 121 8.23 7.97 2.43
N ILE A 122 7.67 8.71 3.39
CA ILE A 122 6.29 8.57 3.84
C ILE A 122 5.62 9.94 3.84
N ILE A 123 4.37 10.00 3.37
CA ILE A 123 3.54 11.21 3.39
C ILE A 123 2.30 10.95 4.26
N GLY A 124 2.29 11.56 5.44
CA GLY A 124 1.12 11.56 6.33
C GLY A 124 0.11 12.65 5.96
N THR A 125 -1.18 12.30 5.93
CA THR A 125 -2.28 13.26 5.83
C THR A 125 -3.23 13.07 7.01
N SER A 126 -3.75 14.17 7.58
CA SER A 126 -4.74 14.13 8.66
C SER A 126 -6.18 13.93 8.15
N SER A 127 -6.36 13.94 6.84
CA SER A 127 -7.61 13.63 6.14
C SER A 127 -7.50 12.25 5.47
N PRO A 128 -8.58 11.43 5.46
CA PRO A 128 -9.92 11.70 5.98
C PRO A 128 -10.03 11.55 7.50
N CYS A 129 -9.00 11.03 8.17
CA CYS A 129 -8.98 10.88 9.62
C CYS A 129 -7.56 10.95 10.18
N THR A 130 -7.45 11.26 11.47
CA THR A 130 -6.17 11.30 12.20
C THR A 130 -5.61 9.93 12.52
N ALA A 131 -6.44 8.88 12.53
CA ALA A 131 -5.97 7.50 12.71
C ALA A 131 -5.05 7.06 11.56
N GLY A 132 -5.32 7.53 10.33
CA GLY A 132 -4.43 7.30 9.18
C GLY A 132 -3.07 7.94 9.40
N LEU A 133 -3.02 9.20 9.88
CA LEU A 133 -1.77 9.87 10.22
C LEU A 133 -0.96 9.08 11.27
N ALA A 134 -1.61 8.59 12.33
CA ALA A 134 -0.94 7.78 13.35
C ALA A 134 -0.32 6.49 12.77
N VAL A 135 -0.99 5.84 11.81
CA VAL A 135 -0.40 4.69 11.07
C VAL A 135 0.84 5.11 10.32
N MET A 136 0.82 6.26 9.63
CA MET A 136 1.98 6.75 8.88
C MET A 136 3.16 7.07 9.80
N GLU A 137 2.89 7.65 10.98
CA GLU A 137 3.92 7.93 11.99
C GLU A 137 4.58 6.63 12.48
N ASN A 138 3.77 5.63 12.85
CA ASN A 138 4.26 4.34 13.31
C ASN A 138 4.99 3.56 12.20
N PHE A 139 4.50 3.62 10.96
CA PHE A 139 5.16 3.01 9.82
C PHE A 139 6.55 3.63 9.58
N ALA A 140 6.67 4.95 9.71
CA ALA A 140 7.97 5.58 9.58
C ALA A 140 8.93 5.21 10.73
N ASN A 141 8.44 5.17 11.97
CA ASN A 141 9.22 4.75 13.13
C ASN A 141 9.76 3.32 12.96
N GLN A 142 8.93 2.39 12.46
CA GLN A 142 9.34 1.00 12.23
C GLN A 142 10.50 0.88 11.22
N HIS A 143 10.60 1.81 10.27
CA HIS A 143 11.68 1.85 9.28
C HIS A 143 12.81 2.83 9.61
N GLY A 144 12.83 3.39 10.82
CA GLY A 144 13.89 4.28 11.30
C GLY A 144 13.88 5.66 10.65
N PHE A 145 12.75 6.10 10.09
CA PHE A 145 12.62 7.48 9.62
C PHE A 145 12.49 8.42 10.82
N SER A 146 13.33 9.46 10.86
CA SER A 146 13.24 10.50 11.89
C SER A 146 12.09 11.47 11.59
N TRP A 147 11.06 11.47 12.42
CA TRP A 147 10.02 12.51 12.39
C TRP A 147 10.54 13.78 13.06
N ASN A 148 10.90 14.79 12.26
CA ASN A 148 11.25 16.13 12.75
C ASN A 148 10.01 17.04 12.85
N ILE A 149 8.92 16.57 13.46
CA ILE A 149 7.85 17.47 13.87
C ILE A 149 8.20 17.95 15.27
N LYS A 150 8.79 19.16 15.35
CA LYS A 150 8.68 19.95 16.57
C LYS A 150 7.19 20.21 16.75
N THR A 151 6.54 19.48 17.66
CA THR A 151 5.24 19.91 18.19
C THR A 151 5.43 21.36 18.69
N PRO A 152 4.54 22.31 18.31
CA PRO A 152 4.60 23.65 18.86
C PRO A 152 4.55 23.65 20.39
#